data_AF-A0A2V6N9M8-F1
#
_entry.id   AF-A0A2V6N9M8-F1
#
_cell.length_a   1.000
_cell.length_b   1.000
_cell.length_c   1.000
_cell.angle_alpha   90.00
_cell.angle_beta   90.00
_cell.angle_gamma   90.00
#
_symmetry.space_group_name_H-M   'P 1'
#
loop_
_entity.id
_entity.type
_entity.pdbx_description
1 polymer ?
#
loop_
_entity_poly.entity_id
_entity_poly.type
_entity_poly.pdbx_seq_one_letter_code
_entity_poly.pdbx_strand_id
1 'polypeptide(L)'
;LFEGAQGTFLDIDHGTYPYVTSSNTTAGGACTGSGVPPHRMDRVVGVMKAYTTRVGEGPLPTEDAGFAKRLHEMGREFGATTGRARRCGWFDAVATHYATMINGIDELAITNLDGLDGVNPISICVGYHLNGKRLDVPPCDSAQWNNCEPIYETMPGWSEPTRSARKFSDLPQRARDYLNRISALTGAKLTIVSVGPTRAETIML
;
A
#
# COMPACT_ATOMS: atom_id res chain seq x y z
N LEU A 1 12.47 -3.64 -18.59
CA LEU A 1 11.59 -3.15 -17.50
C LEU A 1 10.20 -3.66 -17.79
N PHE A 2 9.57 -4.34 -16.84
CA PHE A 2 8.16 -4.72 -16.93
C PHE A 2 7.35 -3.72 -16.10
N GLU A 3 6.30 -3.16 -16.69
CA GLU A 3 5.36 -2.29 -16.00
C GLU A 3 4.10 -3.11 -15.67
N GLY A 4 3.86 -3.34 -14.38
CA GLY A 4 2.73 -4.14 -13.92
C GLY A 4 1.41 -3.37 -13.95
N ALA A 5 0.33 -4.09 -14.23
CA ALA A 5 -1.03 -3.62 -14.00
C ALA A 5 -1.90 -4.82 -13.60
N GLN A 6 -2.85 -4.70 -12.66
CA GLN A 6 -3.05 -3.65 -11.67
C GLN A 6 -2.16 -3.92 -10.42
N GLY A 7 -2.73 -3.98 -9.21
CA GLY A 7 -2.01 -4.34 -7.99
C GLY A 7 -2.37 -5.74 -7.49
N THR A 8 -1.57 -6.29 -6.58
CA THR A 8 -1.71 -7.64 -6.02
C THR A 8 -3.11 -8.00 -5.56
N PHE A 9 -3.80 -7.11 -4.84
CA PHE A 9 -5.14 -7.42 -4.33
C PHE A 9 -6.26 -7.35 -5.38
N LEU A 10 -5.90 -7.10 -6.64
CA LEU A 10 -6.75 -7.25 -7.81
C LEU A 10 -6.34 -8.45 -8.67
N ASP A 11 -5.33 -9.24 -8.28
CA ASP A 11 -4.94 -10.47 -8.98
C ASP A 11 -6.08 -11.49 -8.98
N ILE A 12 -6.25 -12.25 -10.08
CA ILE A 12 -7.32 -13.25 -10.18
C ILE A 12 -7.19 -14.39 -9.16
N ASP A 13 -5.96 -14.76 -8.80
CA ASP A 13 -5.67 -15.89 -7.91
C ASP A 13 -5.34 -15.41 -6.48
N HIS A 14 -4.64 -14.29 -6.35
CA HIS A 14 -4.13 -13.77 -5.08
C HIS A 14 -4.86 -12.53 -4.55
N GLY A 15 -5.85 -12.04 -5.29
CA GLY A 15 -6.62 -10.87 -4.93
C GLY A 15 -7.84 -11.15 -4.05
N THR A 16 -8.63 -10.11 -3.80
CA THR A 16 -9.87 -10.21 -3.02
C THR A 16 -11.03 -10.75 -3.86
N TYR A 17 -10.93 -11.99 -4.37
CA TYR A 17 -11.93 -12.60 -5.25
C TYR A 17 -13.34 -12.59 -4.62
N PRO A 18 -14.41 -12.21 -5.35
CA PRO A 18 -14.48 -11.96 -6.80
C PRO A 18 -14.19 -10.52 -7.24
N TYR A 19 -13.80 -9.63 -6.32
CA TYR A 19 -13.58 -8.21 -6.59
C TYR A 19 -12.16 -7.94 -7.12
N VAL A 20 -11.84 -8.58 -8.24
CA VAL A 20 -10.51 -8.66 -8.84
C VAL A 20 -10.59 -8.41 -10.35
N THR A 21 -9.45 -8.26 -11.01
CA THR A 21 -9.37 -8.34 -12.47
C THR A 21 -9.30 -9.81 -12.91
N SER A 22 -9.47 -10.08 -14.20
CA SER A 22 -9.38 -11.43 -14.78
C SER A 22 -7.97 -11.78 -15.27
N SER A 23 -6.93 -11.21 -14.66
CA SER A 23 -5.53 -11.43 -15.04
C SER A 23 -4.62 -11.55 -13.82
N ASN A 24 -3.44 -12.12 -14.01
CA ASN A 24 -2.41 -12.12 -12.99
C ASN A 24 -1.70 -10.76 -12.96
N THR A 25 -1.80 -10.08 -11.83
CA THR A 25 -1.20 -8.76 -11.56
C THR A 25 0.03 -8.87 -10.65
N THR A 26 0.36 -10.08 -10.20
CA THR A 26 1.61 -10.39 -9.49
C THR A 26 2.82 -10.38 -10.42
N ALA A 27 4.03 -10.32 -9.84
CA ALA A 27 5.29 -10.36 -10.57
C ALA A 27 5.42 -11.61 -11.45
N GLY A 28 4.83 -12.74 -11.04
CA GLY A 28 4.76 -13.96 -11.85
C GLY A 28 4.05 -13.77 -13.20
N GLY A 29 3.08 -12.86 -13.26
CA GLY A 29 2.39 -12.48 -14.50
C GLY A 29 3.32 -11.90 -15.58
N ALA A 30 4.47 -11.33 -15.18
CA ALA A 30 5.47 -10.88 -16.15
C ALA A 30 6.09 -12.06 -16.93
N CYS A 31 6.25 -13.22 -16.28
CA CYS A 31 6.81 -14.41 -16.93
C CYS A 31 5.81 -14.99 -17.93
N THR A 32 4.58 -15.25 -17.48
CA THR A 32 3.54 -15.85 -18.33
C THR A 32 3.06 -14.91 -19.44
N GLY A 33 3.02 -13.60 -19.17
CA GLY A 33 2.59 -12.58 -20.14
C GLY A 33 3.63 -12.22 -21.20
N SER A 34 4.92 -12.51 -20.98
CA SER A 34 5.99 -12.16 -21.92
C SER A 34 6.79 -13.35 -22.47
N GLY A 35 6.63 -14.55 -21.88
CA GLY A 35 7.44 -15.72 -22.21
C GLY A 35 8.86 -15.68 -21.64
N VAL A 36 9.19 -14.72 -20.78
CA VAL A 36 10.48 -14.67 -20.09
C VAL A 36 10.52 -15.73 -18.99
N PRO A 37 11.55 -16.58 -18.93
CA PRO A 37 11.61 -17.65 -17.93
C PRO A 37 11.86 -17.07 -16.53
N PRO A 38 11.28 -17.66 -15.47
CA PRO A 38 11.32 -17.07 -14.12
C PRO A 38 12.71 -16.77 -13.57
N HIS A 39 13.72 -17.58 -13.90
CA HIS A 39 15.10 -17.39 -13.45
C HIS A 39 15.82 -16.18 -14.10
N ARG A 40 15.15 -15.42 -14.97
CA ARG A 40 15.67 -14.20 -15.61
C ARG A 40 15.06 -12.93 -15.04
N MET A 41 14.23 -13.03 -13.99
CA MET A 41 13.72 -11.88 -13.27
C MET A 41 14.70 -11.52 -12.15
N ASP A 42 15.47 -10.46 -12.37
CA ASP A 42 16.58 -10.09 -11.48
C ASP A 42 16.14 -9.29 -10.24
N ARG A 43 15.04 -8.53 -10.34
CA ARG A 43 14.58 -7.62 -9.27
C ARG A 43 13.09 -7.29 -9.40
N VAL A 44 12.39 -7.24 -8.27
CA VAL A 44 10.99 -6.82 -8.14
C VAL A 44 10.87 -5.61 -7.21
N VAL A 45 10.28 -4.52 -7.72
CA VAL A 45 10.00 -3.30 -6.93
C VAL A 45 8.51 -3.24 -6.61
N GLY A 46 8.16 -3.30 -5.34
CA GLY A 46 6.81 -3.15 -4.82
C GLY A 46 6.44 -1.67 -4.67
N VAL A 47 5.46 -1.21 -5.44
CA VAL A 47 4.93 0.15 -5.31
C VAL A 47 3.70 0.13 -4.42
N MET A 48 3.76 0.87 -3.32
CA MET A 48 2.66 1.01 -2.38
C MET A 48 2.49 2.47 -1.97
N LYS A 49 1.28 2.84 -1.60
CA LYS A 49 1.03 4.14 -1.00
C LYS A 49 1.34 4.06 0.50
N ALA A 50 1.62 5.21 1.11
CA ALA A 50 1.73 5.36 2.56
C ALA A 50 0.39 5.11 3.30
N TYR A 51 -0.69 4.79 2.59
CA TYR A 51 -2.01 4.46 3.10
C TYR A 51 -2.74 3.60 2.07
N THR A 52 -3.88 3.01 2.42
CA THR A 52 -4.57 2.06 1.54
C THR A 52 -5.74 2.73 0.81
N THR A 53 -5.93 2.39 -0.47
CA THR A 53 -7.08 2.89 -1.24
C THR A 53 -7.69 1.81 -2.10
N ARG A 54 -9.01 1.85 -2.31
CA ARG A 54 -9.73 0.94 -3.18
C ARG A 54 -10.71 1.70 -4.07
N VAL A 55 -10.77 1.28 -5.34
CA VAL A 55 -11.83 1.69 -6.27
C VAL A 55 -12.85 0.55 -6.34
N GLY A 56 -14.13 0.89 -6.30
CA GLY A 56 -15.21 -0.09 -6.42
C GLY A 56 -15.52 -0.85 -5.13
N GLU A 57 -16.25 -1.95 -5.31
CA GLU A 57 -16.72 -2.80 -4.23
C GLU A 57 -15.63 -3.77 -3.74
N GLY A 58 -15.95 -4.52 -2.69
CA GLY A 58 -15.09 -5.52 -2.09
C GLY A 58 -14.50 -5.09 -0.75
N PRO A 59 -13.81 -5.99 -0.05
CA PRO A 59 -13.31 -5.72 1.28
C PRO A 59 -12.18 -4.68 1.28
N LEU A 60 -12.15 -3.88 2.35
CA LEU A 60 -11.06 -2.98 2.71
C LEU A 60 -11.04 -2.90 4.25
N PRO A 61 -10.38 -3.84 4.96
CA PRO A 61 -10.45 -3.92 6.42
C PRO A 61 -10.03 -2.63 7.13
N THR A 62 -9.09 -1.88 6.56
CA THR A 62 -8.58 -0.63 7.13
C THR A 62 -9.34 0.61 6.71
N GLU A 63 -10.49 0.48 6.04
CA GLU A 63 -11.29 1.61 5.58
C GLU A 63 -11.68 2.53 6.75
N ASP A 64 -11.44 3.83 6.57
CA ASP A 64 -11.71 4.83 7.60
C ASP A 64 -12.35 6.06 6.95
N ALA A 65 -13.59 6.36 7.34
CA ALA A 65 -14.38 7.44 6.75
C ALA A 65 -13.81 8.84 7.06
N GLY A 66 -13.21 9.03 8.24
CA GLY A 66 -12.61 10.31 8.63
C GLY A 66 -11.33 10.59 7.85
N PHE A 67 -10.49 9.57 7.71
CA PHE A 67 -9.27 9.61 6.92
C PHE A 67 -9.57 9.78 5.42
N ALA A 68 -10.57 9.07 4.89
CA ALA A 68 -11.04 9.24 3.52
C ALA A 68 -11.53 10.67 3.25
N LYS A 69 -12.38 11.21 4.13
CA LYS A 69 -12.87 12.59 4.02
C LYS A 69 -11.73 13.60 3.96
N ARG A 70 -10.71 13.46 4.82
CA ARG A 70 -9.52 14.31 4.81
C ARG A 70 -8.80 14.27 3.45
N LEU A 71 -8.54 13.07 2.92
CA LEU A 71 -7.87 12.93 1.62
C LEU A 71 -8.69 13.54 0.48
N HIS A 72 -10.01 13.39 0.51
CA HIS A 72 -10.92 13.98 -0.48
C HIS A 72 -10.95 15.51 -0.40
N GLU A 73 -10.94 16.09 0.81
CA GLU A 73 -10.85 17.54 1.03
C GLU A 73 -9.51 18.12 0.52
N MET A 74 -8.44 17.32 0.52
CA MET A 74 -7.16 17.66 -0.11
C MET A 74 -7.17 17.52 -1.65
N GLY A 75 -8.30 17.14 -2.25
CA GLY A 75 -8.43 16.88 -3.69
C GLY A 75 -7.76 15.58 -4.15
N ARG A 76 -7.47 14.65 -3.22
CA ARG A 76 -6.79 13.38 -3.51
C ARG A 76 -7.80 12.24 -3.63
N GLU A 77 -7.35 11.17 -4.28
CA GLU A 77 -8.07 9.90 -4.34
C GLU A 77 -9.43 9.95 -5.04
N PHE A 78 -9.43 10.57 -6.21
CA PHE A 78 -10.52 10.52 -7.18
C PHE A 78 -10.11 9.74 -8.43
N GLY A 79 -11.07 9.08 -9.08
CA GLY A 79 -10.86 8.46 -10.40
C GLY A 79 -10.55 9.52 -11.46
N ALA A 80 -9.49 9.31 -12.26
CA ALA A 80 -9.03 10.29 -13.25
C ALA A 80 -10.08 10.61 -14.32
N THR A 81 -10.89 9.63 -14.73
CA THR A 81 -11.92 9.81 -15.78
C THR A 81 -13.29 10.12 -15.21
N THR A 82 -13.70 9.39 -14.17
CA THR A 82 -15.08 9.46 -13.64
C THR A 82 -15.25 10.47 -12.50
N GLY A 83 -14.16 10.93 -11.90
CA GLY A 83 -14.21 11.75 -10.68
C GLY A 83 -14.76 11.01 -9.46
N ARG A 84 -14.96 9.68 -9.52
CA ARG A 84 -15.53 8.92 -8.39
C ARG A 84 -14.53 8.90 -7.23
N ALA A 85 -15.00 9.25 -6.04
CA ALA A 85 -14.22 9.17 -4.81
C ALA A 85 -13.82 7.72 -4.53
N ARG A 86 -12.54 7.50 -4.20
CA ARG A 86 -12.01 6.21 -3.79
C ARG A 86 -12.23 6.01 -2.31
N ARG A 87 -12.44 4.76 -1.92
CA ARG A 87 -12.41 4.33 -0.52
C ARG A 87 -10.98 4.40 -0.04
N CYS A 88 -10.78 4.94 1.17
CA CYS A 88 -9.46 5.13 1.74
C CYS A 88 -9.41 4.56 3.15
N GLY A 89 -8.23 4.09 3.52
CA GLY A 89 -7.99 3.48 4.81
C GLY A 89 -6.54 3.62 5.24
N TRP A 90 -6.28 3.25 6.48
CA TRP A 90 -4.93 3.25 7.04
C TRP A 90 -4.01 2.26 6.31
N PHE A 91 -2.70 2.41 6.47
CA PHE A 91 -1.75 1.48 5.87
C PHE A 91 -1.96 0.07 6.42
N ASP A 92 -2.07 -0.88 5.51
CA ASP A 92 -2.30 -2.28 5.84
C ASP A 92 -1.02 -3.09 5.68
N ALA A 93 -0.31 -3.29 6.80
CA ALA A 93 0.95 -4.03 6.77
C ALA A 93 0.73 -5.54 6.58
N VAL A 94 -0.43 -6.07 6.97
CA VAL A 94 -0.77 -7.51 6.80
C VAL A 94 -0.91 -7.83 5.33
N ALA A 95 -1.73 -7.05 4.62
CA ALA A 95 -1.91 -7.17 3.19
C ALA A 95 -0.59 -6.93 2.45
N THR A 96 0.16 -5.90 2.85
CA THR A 96 1.41 -5.55 2.17
C THR A 96 2.54 -6.56 2.41
N HIS A 97 2.61 -7.15 3.61
CA HIS A 97 3.52 -8.26 3.90
C HIS A 97 3.20 -9.49 3.04
N TYR A 98 1.91 -9.84 2.91
CA TYR A 98 1.48 -10.90 2.00
C TYR A 98 1.86 -10.61 0.55
N ALA A 99 1.66 -9.37 0.08
CA ALA A 99 2.09 -8.95 -1.26
C ALA A 99 3.61 -9.09 -1.44
N THR A 100 4.40 -8.79 -0.41
CA THR A 100 5.87 -8.97 -0.41
C THR A 100 6.23 -10.44 -0.61
N MET A 101 5.59 -11.35 0.13
CA MET A 101 5.84 -12.79 0.03
C MET A 101 5.51 -13.35 -1.35
N ILE A 102 4.32 -13.06 -1.89
CA ILE A 102 3.88 -13.69 -3.15
C ILE A 102 4.63 -13.19 -4.38
N ASN A 103 5.07 -11.92 -4.36
CA ASN A 103 5.75 -11.32 -5.51
C ASN A 103 7.28 -11.46 -5.41
N GLY A 104 7.81 -11.88 -4.26
CA GLY A 104 9.26 -11.83 -4.00
C GLY A 104 9.81 -10.42 -4.10
N ILE A 105 9.18 -9.46 -3.41
CA ILE A 105 9.56 -8.04 -3.51
C ILE A 105 10.92 -7.81 -2.84
N ASP A 106 11.91 -7.38 -3.63
CA ASP A 106 13.24 -7.01 -3.12
C ASP A 106 13.23 -5.62 -2.47
N GLU A 107 12.46 -4.71 -3.07
CA GLU A 107 12.51 -3.29 -2.76
C GLU A 107 11.15 -2.61 -2.75
N LEU A 108 10.99 -1.63 -1.86
CA LEU A 108 9.76 -0.85 -1.74
C LEU A 108 9.92 0.57 -2.26
N ALA A 109 8.93 0.98 -3.02
CA ALA A 109 8.62 2.35 -3.34
C ALA A 109 7.36 2.80 -2.60
N ILE A 110 7.54 3.65 -1.57
CA ILE A 110 6.42 4.27 -0.86
C ILE A 110 6.04 5.56 -1.57
N THR A 111 4.78 5.69 -1.91
CA THR A 111 4.22 6.87 -2.60
C THR A 111 3.23 7.60 -1.72
N ASN A 112 2.95 8.86 -2.04
CA ASN A 112 1.94 9.67 -1.38
C ASN A 112 2.19 9.88 0.12
N LEU A 113 3.44 9.95 0.57
CA LEU A 113 3.76 10.21 1.98
C LEU A 113 3.19 11.56 2.44
N ASP A 114 3.19 12.54 1.56
CA ASP A 114 2.63 13.88 1.76
C ASP A 114 1.12 13.87 2.04
N GLY A 115 0.42 12.76 1.76
CA GLY A 115 -0.98 12.58 2.17
C GLY A 115 -1.17 12.42 3.67
N LEU A 116 -0.10 12.11 4.40
CA LEU A 116 -0.09 11.97 5.86
C LEU A 116 0.41 13.23 6.59
N ASP A 117 0.82 14.28 5.86
CA ASP A 117 1.22 15.54 6.46
C ASP A 117 0.08 16.11 7.32
N GLY A 118 0.40 16.49 8.56
CA GLY A 118 -0.57 17.04 9.51
C GLY A 118 -1.53 16.01 10.11
N VAL A 119 -1.31 14.70 9.91
CA VAL A 119 -2.06 13.63 10.56
C VAL A 119 -1.35 13.26 11.85
N ASN A 120 -2.05 13.31 12.99
CA ASN A 120 -1.52 12.83 14.27
C ASN A 120 -2.69 12.42 15.19
N PRO A 121 -2.74 11.18 15.68
CA PRO A 121 -1.81 10.08 15.41
C PRO A 121 -2.03 9.40 14.05
N ILE A 122 -1.10 8.54 13.64
CA ILE A 122 -1.20 7.68 12.44
C ILE A 122 -1.39 6.23 12.88
N SER A 123 -2.34 5.52 12.26
CA SER A 123 -2.59 4.10 12.52
C SER A 123 -1.99 3.22 11.42
N ILE A 124 -1.46 2.06 11.81
CA ILE A 124 -0.94 1.01 10.93
C ILE A 124 -1.62 -0.29 11.32
N CYS A 125 -2.25 -0.99 10.38
CA CYS A 125 -2.80 -2.32 10.65
C CYS A 125 -1.66 -3.34 10.66
N VAL A 126 -1.50 -4.05 11.77
CA VAL A 126 -0.41 -5.01 12.04
C VAL A 126 -0.89 -6.45 12.23
N GLY A 127 -2.20 -6.67 12.11
CA GLY A 127 -2.85 -7.97 12.22
C GLY A 127 -4.33 -7.83 11.95
N TYR A 128 -5.00 -8.93 11.66
CA TYR A 128 -6.46 -8.98 11.66
C TYR A 128 -6.96 -9.85 12.80
N HIS A 129 -8.13 -9.51 13.33
CA HIS A 129 -8.91 -10.39 14.18
C HIS A 129 -10.07 -10.95 13.36
N LEU A 130 -10.19 -12.27 13.31
CA LEU A 130 -11.26 -12.98 12.61
C LEU A 130 -11.70 -14.19 13.45
N ASN A 131 -12.98 -14.22 13.84
CA ASN A 131 -13.58 -15.33 14.59
C ASN A 131 -12.79 -15.71 15.87
N GLY A 132 -12.35 -14.72 16.66
CA GLY A 132 -11.61 -14.95 17.90
C GLY A 132 -10.12 -15.25 17.71
N LYS A 133 -9.61 -15.21 16.47
CA LYS A 133 -8.22 -15.53 16.14
C LYS A 133 -7.52 -14.36 15.50
N ARG A 134 -6.23 -14.19 15.86
CA ARG A 134 -5.33 -13.28 15.16
C ARG A 134 -4.83 -13.91 13.86
N LEU A 135 -4.83 -13.13 12.79
CA LEU A 135 -4.24 -13.45 11.50
C LEU A 135 -3.12 -12.46 11.21
N ASP A 136 -1.96 -12.97 10.79
CA ASP A 136 -0.82 -12.16 10.33
C ASP A 136 -0.66 -12.20 8.79
N VAL A 137 -1.59 -12.89 8.11
CA VAL A 137 -1.76 -12.87 6.66
C VAL A 137 -3.26 -12.74 6.33
N PRO A 138 -3.62 -12.19 5.16
CA PRO A 138 -5.01 -12.07 4.80
C PRO A 138 -5.71 -13.43 4.58
N PRO A 139 -7.03 -13.51 4.79
CA PRO A 139 -7.80 -14.71 4.48
C PRO A 139 -7.94 -14.90 2.96
N CYS A 140 -8.34 -16.11 2.54
CA CYS A 140 -8.54 -16.43 1.12
C CYS A 140 -9.97 -16.14 0.63
N ASP A 141 -10.93 -16.01 1.55
CA ASP A 141 -12.36 -15.86 1.23
C ASP A 141 -12.84 -14.42 1.43
N SER A 142 -13.64 -13.88 0.50
CA SER A 142 -14.10 -12.49 0.57
C SER A 142 -15.06 -12.22 1.73
N ALA A 143 -15.85 -13.19 2.16
CA ALA A 143 -16.69 -13.03 3.34
C ALA A 143 -15.82 -12.97 4.61
N GLN A 144 -14.74 -13.75 4.67
CA GLN A 144 -13.76 -13.65 5.75
C GLN A 144 -13.06 -12.29 5.76
N TRP A 145 -12.63 -11.79 4.60
CA TRP A 145 -12.05 -10.45 4.48
C TRP A 145 -12.99 -9.36 5.03
N ASN A 146 -14.29 -9.43 4.72
CA ASN A 146 -15.29 -8.47 5.21
C ASN A 146 -15.47 -8.53 6.74
N ASN A 147 -15.19 -9.68 7.35
CA ASN A 147 -15.29 -9.89 8.79
C ASN A 147 -13.94 -9.69 9.52
N CYS A 148 -12.87 -9.31 8.80
CA CYS A 148 -11.59 -9.00 9.43
C CYS A 148 -11.66 -7.65 10.14
N GLU A 149 -11.43 -7.67 11.44
CA GLU A 149 -11.26 -6.46 12.25
C GLU A 149 -9.77 -6.10 12.30
N PRO A 150 -9.36 -4.90 11.86
CA PRO A 150 -7.95 -4.51 11.88
C PRO A 150 -7.43 -4.29 13.30
N ILE A 151 -6.28 -4.90 13.61
CA ILE A 151 -5.50 -4.63 14.83
C ILE A 151 -4.52 -3.52 14.50
N TYR A 152 -4.64 -2.39 15.20
CA TYR A 152 -3.83 -1.20 14.93
C TYR A 152 -2.66 -1.04 15.90
N GLU A 153 -1.51 -0.68 15.33
CA GLU A 153 -0.45 0.03 16.02
C GLU A 153 -0.58 1.53 15.72
N THR A 154 -0.38 2.37 16.74
CA THR A 154 -0.48 3.82 16.62
C THR A 154 0.90 4.45 16.76
N MET A 155 1.25 5.30 15.80
CA MET A 155 2.50 6.06 15.79
C MET A 155 2.23 7.58 15.89
N PRO A 156 3.12 8.34 16.55
CA PRO A 156 3.09 9.80 16.47
C PRO A 156 3.27 10.26 15.04
N GLY A 157 2.35 11.06 14.53
CA GLY A 157 2.48 11.67 13.21
C GLY A 157 3.19 13.02 13.23
N TRP A 158 3.32 13.67 12.08
CA TRP A 158 4.06 14.92 11.90
C TRP A 158 3.14 16.05 11.43
N SER A 159 3.54 17.29 11.75
CA SER A 159 2.79 18.50 11.37
C SER A 159 3.43 19.22 10.18
N GLU A 160 4.72 18.99 9.96
CA GLU A 160 5.53 19.67 8.96
C GLU A 160 5.26 19.15 7.54
N PRO A 161 5.18 20.03 6.52
CA PRO A 161 5.05 19.60 5.14
C PRO A 161 6.30 18.84 4.66
N THR A 162 6.09 17.71 3.97
CA THR A 162 7.17 16.87 3.41
C THR A 162 7.52 17.19 1.96
N ARG A 163 6.66 17.95 1.26
CA ARG A 163 6.73 18.18 -0.20
C ARG A 163 8.05 18.75 -0.73
N SER A 164 8.76 19.55 0.07
CA SER A 164 10.04 20.16 -0.33
C SER A 164 11.25 19.23 -0.11
N ALA A 165 11.07 18.09 0.56
CA ALA A 165 12.15 17.14 0.83
C ALA A 165 12.72 16.57 -0.47
N ARG A 166 14.05 16.50 -0.56
CA ARG A 166 14.76 15.89 -1.71
C ARG A 166 15.71 14.77 -1.29
N LYS A 167 16.00 14.68 0.01
CA LYS A 167 16.75 13.60 0.64
C LYS A 167 15.96 13.04 1.81
N PHE A 168 16.23 11.79 2.17
CA PHE A 168 15.59 11.16 3.33
C PHE A 168 15.83 11.92 4.63
N SER A 169 17.02 12.52 4.77
CA SER A 169 17.39 13.38 5.90
C SER A 169 16.54 14.65 6.02
N ASP A 170 15.90 15.09 4.94
CA ASP A 170 15.07 16.31 4.92
C ASP A 170 13.66 16.04 5.50
N LEU A 171 13.25 14.78 5.56
CA LEU A 171 11.97 14.39 6.14
C LEU A 171 11.95 14.61 7.66
N PRO A 172 10.80 14.97 8.26
CA PRO A 172 10.63 14.98 9.71
C PRO A 172 11.00 13.62 10.30
N GLN A 173 11.58 13.61 11.51
CA GLN A 173 11.99 12.38 12.16
C GLN A 173 10.84 11.36 12.25
N ARG A 174 9.63 11.81 12.59
CA ARG A 174 8.44 10.95 12.69
C ARG A 174 8.03 10.34 11.34
N ALA A 175 8.24 11.06 10.23
CA ALA A 175 7.99 10.53 8.90
C ALA A 175 8.99 9.43 8.54
N ARG A 176 10.27 9.61 8.90
CA ARG A 176 11.29 8.56 8.76
C ARG A 176 10.97 7.35 9.63
N ASP A 177 10.55 7.57 10.87
CA ASP A 177 10.19 6.48 11.80
C ASP A 177 9.01 5.67 11.26
N TYR A 178 8.00 6.34 10.72
CA TYR A 178 6.86 5.70 10.05
C TYR A 178 7.31 4.84 8.85
N LEU A 179 8.13 5.40 7.97
CA LEU A 179 8.68 4.70 6.80
C LEU A 179 9.51 3.47 7.19
N ASN A 180 10.37 3.61 8.20
CA ASN A 180 11.14 2.50 8.75
C ASN A 180 10.23 1.43 9.36
N ARG A 181 9.15 1.84 10.05
CA ARG A 181 8.21 0.91 10.67
C ARG A 181 7.46 0.09 9.62
N ILE A 182 6.92 0.71 8.57
CA ILE A 182 6.22 -0.02 7.51
C ILE A 182 7.18 -0.91 6.71
N SER A 183 8.43 -0.49 6.47
CA SER A 183 9.45 -1.34 5.84
C SER A 183 9.77 -2.58 6.69
N ALA A 184 9.89 -2.41 8.02
CA ALA A 184 10.11 -3.53 8.94
C ALA A 184 8.91 -4.49 9.00
N LEU A 185 7.68 -3.97 9.02
CA LEU A 185 6.47 -4.79 9.10
C LEU A 185 6.20 -5.57 7.81
N THR A 186 6.56 -5.00 6.66
CA THR A 186 6.35 -5.64 5.35
C THR A 186 7.46 -6.62 5.00
N GLY A 187 8.64 -6.46 5.57
CA GLY A 187 9.80 -7.34 5.34
C GLY A 187 10.57 -7.01 4.06
N ALA A 188 10.34 -5.85 3.45
CA ALA A 188 11.02 -5.42 2.23
C ALA A 188 11.78 -4.11 2.42
N LYS A 189 12.90 -3.98 1.69
CA LYS A 189 13.83 -2.87 1.82
C LYS A 189 13.26 -1.61 1.19
N LEU A 190 13.08 -0.54 1.97
CA LEU A 190 12.73 0.76 1.43
C LEU A 190 13.86 1.33 0.56
N THR A 191 13.56 1.69 -0.68
CA THR A 191 14.54 2.32 -1.59
C THR A 191 14.02 3.57 -2.29
N ILE A 192 12.70 3.78 -2.35
CA ILE A 192 12.09 4.95 -2.97
C ILE A 192 10.98 5.51 -2.08
N VAL A 193 10.94 6.84 -1.95
CA VAL A 193 9.88 7.57 -1.24
C VAL A 193 9.41 8.74 -2.09
N SER A 194 8.10 8.89 -2.31
CA SER A 194 7.51 10.06 -2.99
C SER A 194 6.72 10.92 -2.01
N VAL A 195 7.00 12.23 -2.06
CA VAL A 195 6.35 13.30 -1.28
C VAL A 195 5.55 14.25 -2.17
N GLY A 196 5.17 13.81 -3.37
CA GLY A 196 4.41 14.61 -4.33
C GLY A 196 4.31 13.98 -5.72
N PRO A 197 3.49 14.57 -6.61
CA PRO A 197 3.15 13.99 -7.91
C PRO A 197 4.26 14.11 -8.96
N THR A 198 5.24 14.99 -8.78
CA THR A 198 6.29 15.24 -9.78
C THR A 198 7.49 14.31 -9.58
N ARG A 199 8.24 14.06 -10.67
CA ARG A 199 9.48 13.27 -10.61
C ARG A 199 10.52 13.83 -9.63
N ALA A 200 10.59 15.16 -9.49
CA ALA A 200 11.52 15.81 -8.57
C ALA A 200 11.14 15.63 -7.09
N GLU A 201 9.90 15.22 -6.80
CA GLU A 201 9.40 14.91 -5.46
C GLU A 201 9.54 13.40 -5.13
N THR A 202 10.34 12.67 -5.92
CA THR A 202 10.73 11.27 -5.65
C THR A 202 12.16 11.22 -5.10
N ILE A 203 12.30 10.70 -3.89
CA ILE A 203 13.55 10.53 -3.15
C ILE A 203 14.04 9.09 -3.34
N MET A 204 15.27 8.93 -3.81
CA MET A 204 15.98 7.65 -3.86
C MET A 204 16.85 7.52 -2.60
N LEU A 205 16.86 6.33 -1.98
CA LEU A 205 17.62 6.04 -0.75
C LEU A 205 18.97 5.38 -1.01
#